data_AF-A0A847EFQ3-F1
#
_entry.id   AF-A0A847EFQ3-F1
#
_cell.length_a   1.000
_cell.length_b   1.000
_cell.length_c   1.000
_cell.angle_alpha   90.00
_cell.angle_beta   90.00
_cell.angle_gamma   90.00
#
_symmetry.space_group_name_H-M   'P 1'
#
loop_
_entity.id
_entity.type
_entity.pdbx_description
1 polymer ?
#
loop_
_entity_poly.entity_id
_entity_poly.type
_entity_poly.pdbx_seq_one_letter_code
_entity_poly.pdbx_strand_id
1 'polypeptide(L)'
;MPLTEFVVLMSIGGLFVLLGIGAMLLGKREEKNYFNSISSRPDVREFIEGWPKRPQFGSLQTGGWISVIIGLIILIAGIIFKIVL
;
A
#
# COMPACT_ATOMS: atom_id res chain seq x y z
N MET A 1 -1.27 -33.11 -4.04
CA MET A 1 -1.91 -32.83 -5.34
C MET A 1 -1.62 -31.38 -5.70
N PRO A 2 -0.50 -31.03 -6.35
CA PRO A 2 0.19 -29.85 -5.81
C PRO A 2 0.19 -28.60 -6.69
N LEU A 3 -0.09 -28.70 -8.00
CA LEU A 3 0.09 -27.55 -8.90
C LEU A 3 -0.97 -26.46 -8.64
N THR A 4 -2.22 -26.85 -8.42
CA THR A 4 -3.34 -25.91 -8.20
C THR A 4 -3.19 -25.15 -6.88
N GLU A 5 -2.76 -25.82 -5.81
CA GLU A 5 -2.58 -25.23 -4.48
C GLU A 5 -1.43 -24.20 -4.48
N PHE A 6 -0.31 -24.53 -5.11
CA PHE A 6 0.82 -23.62 -5.31
C PHE A 6 0.41 -22.38 -6.12
N VAL A 7 -0.31 -22.59 -7.24
CA VAL A 7 -0.78 -21.49 -8.08
C VAL A 7 -1.72 -20.58 -7.30
N VAL A 8 -2.64 -21.13 -6.50
CA VAL A 8 -3.56 -20.35 -5.66
C VAL A 8 -2.80 -19.51 -4.62
N LEU A 9 -1.83 -20.09 -3.92
CA LEU A 9 -0.99 -19.35 -2.95
C LEU A 9 -0.21 -18.22 -3.62
N MET A 10 0.40 -18.49 -4.78
CA MET A 10 1.14 -17.49 -5.54
C MET A 10 0.22 -16.37 -6.05
N SER A 11 -0.97 -16.70 -6.56
CA SER A 11 -1.94 -15.73 -7.05
C SER A 11 -2.48 -14.83 -5.92
N ILE A 12 -2.85 -15.41 -4.77
CA ILE A 12 -3.36 -14.63 -3.62
C ILE A 12 -2.26 -13.74 -3.04
N GLY A 13 -1.06 -14.28 -2.84
CA GLY A 13 0.09 -13.52 -2.33
C GLY A 13 0.46 -12.36 -3.26
N GLY A 14 0.53 -12.63 -4.57
CA GLY A 14 0.77 -11.60 -5.58
C GLY A 14 -0.31 -10.51 -5.60
N LEU A 15 -1.58 -10.88 -5.49
CA LEU A 15 -2.70 -9.94 -5.46
C LEU A 15 -2.62 -9.01 -4.23
N PHE A 16 -2.29 -9.54 -3.04
CA PHE A 16 -2.11 -8.74 -1.82
C PHE A 16 -0.95 -7.75 -1.93
N VAL A 17 0.15 -8.15 -2.55
CA VAL A 17 1.30 -7.26 -2.81
C VAL A 17 0.90 -6.15 -3.78
N LEU A 18 0.23 -6.49 -4.89
CA LEU A 18 -0.22 -5.52 -5.89
C LEU A 18 -1.22 -4.51 -5.30
N LEU A 19 -2.20 -4.97 -4.52
CA LEU A 19 -3.13 -4.08 -3.83
C LEU A 19 -2.43 -3.19 -2.82
N GLY A 20 -1.46 -3.72 -2.07
CA GLY A 20 -0.68 -2.93 -1.11
C GLY A 20 0.14 -1.83 -1.78
N ILE A 21 0.81 -2.14 -2.90
CA ILE A 21 1.53 -1.15 -3.71
C ILE A 21 0.56 -0.11 -4.29
N GLY A 22 -0.59 -0.55 -4.81
CA GLY A 22 -1.62 0.35 -5.34
C GLY A 22 -2.13 1.34 -4.28
N ALA A 23 -2.43 0.85 -3.08
CA ALA A 23 -2.84 1.68 -1.95
C ALA A 23 -1.76 2.69 -1.53
N MET A 24 -0.48 2.31 -1.54
CA MET A 24 0.62 3.25 -1.28
C MET A 24 0.72 4.36 -2.33
N LEU A 25 0.56 4.01 -3.62
CA LEU A 25 0.60 4.98 -4.72
C LEU A 25 -0.59 5.94 -4.66
N LEU A 26 -1.78 5.43 -4.34
CA LEU A 26 -2.99 6.23 -4.13
C LEU A 26 -2.81 7.20 -2.96
N GLY A 27 -2.30 6.75 -1.82
CA GLY A 27 -2.02 7.61 -0.68
C GLY A 27 -1.05 8.76 -1.01
N LYS A 28 0.02 8.47 -1.77
CA LYS A 28 0.94 9.52 -2.25
C LYS A 28 0.28 10.49 -3.25
N ARG A 29 -0.64 9.99 -4.08
CA ARG A 29 -1.33 10.80 -5.09
C ARG A 29 -2.36 11.73 -4.45
N GLU A 30 -3.05 11.28 -3.41
CA GLU A 30 -3.96 12.09 -2.60
C GLU A 30 -3.21 13.21 -1.88
N GLU A 31 -2.09 12.89 -1.23
CA GLU A 31 -1.24 13.88 -0.56
C GLU A 31 -0.78 14.97 -1.55
N LYS A 32 -0.29 14.58 -2.73
CA LYS A 32 0.17 15.52 -3.76
C LYS A 32 -0.96 16.41 -4.30
N ASN A 33 -2.13 15.84 -4.56
CA ASN A 33 -3.29 16.59 -5.04
C ASN A 33 -3.79 17.59 -3.99
N TYR A 34 -3.77 17.20 -2.71
CA TYR A 34 -4.16 18.07 -1.60
C TYR A 34 -3.23 19.28 -1.51
N PHE A 35 -1.91 19.07 -1.47
CA PHE A 35 -0.94 20.17 -1.44
C PHE A 35 -1.07 21.11 -2.65
N ASN A 36 -1.29 20.57 -3.85
CA ASN A 36 -1.46 21.38 -5.07
C ASN A 36 -2.74 22.25 -5.02
N SER A 37 -3.79 21.78 -4.32
CA SER A 37 -5.02 22.55 -4.13
C SER A 37 -4.88 23.67 -3.08
N ILE A 38 -3.97 23.51 -2.12
CA ILE A 38 -3.68 24.53 -1.10
C ILE A 38 -2.73 25.60 -1.65
N SER A 39 -1.76 25.23 -2.48
CA SER A 39 -0.82 26.18 -3.10
C SER A 39 -1.49 27.18 -4.06
N SER A 40 -2.73 26.92 -4.47
CA SER A 40 -3.53 27.83 -5.29
C SER A 40 -4.34 28.85 -4.47
N ARG A 41 -4.30 28.79 -3.14
CA ARG A 41 -4.96 29.75 -2.26
C ARG A 41 -4.01 30.89 -1.87
N PRO A 42 -4.52 32.12 -1.70
CA PRO A 42 -3.70 33.27 -1.28
C PRO A 42 -3.14 33.13 0.14
N ASP A 43 -3.71 32.24 0.95
CA ASP A 43 -3.31 32.00 2.33
C ASP A 43 -2.33 30.81 2.40
N VAL A 44 -1.05 31.13 2.28
CA VAL A 44 0.07 30.15 2.28
C VAL A 44 0.45 29.69 3.69
N ARG A 45 -0.18 30.28 4.71
CA ARG A 45 0.19 30.07 6.11
C ARG A 45 0.00 28.61 6.54
N GLU A 46 -1.05 27.94 6.08
CA GLU A 46 -1.29 26.51 6.34
C GLU A 46 -0.22 25.61 5.68
N PHE A 47 0.31 26.03 4.52
CA PHE A 47 1.39 25.34 3.81
C PHE A 47 2.76 25.51 4.51
N ILE A 48 3.04 26.71 5.03
CA ILE A 48 4.29 27.02 5.73
C ILE A 48 4.30 26.44 7.16
N GLU A 49 3.19 26.54 7.89
CA GLU A 49 3.10 26.10 9.29
C GLU A 49 2.87 24.58 9.42
N GLY A 50 2.44 23.89 8.35
CA GLY A 50 2.18 22.45 8.38
C GLY A 50 1.09 22.03 9.39
N TRP A 51 0.29 23.00 9.83
CA TRP A 51 -0.73 22.90 10.85
C TRP A 51 -2.10 23.18 10.24
N PRO A 52 -3.14 22.39 10.55
CA PRO A 52 -3.16 21.23 11.42
C PRO A 52 -2.57 19.98 10.76
N LYS A 53 -1.79 19.20 11.52
CA LYS A 53 -1.29 17.90 11.08
C LYS A 53 -2.50 16.98 10.84
N ARG A 54 -2.83 16.69 9.57
CA ARG A 54 -4.00 15.88 9.22
C ARG A 54 -3.60 14.41 9.10
N PRO A 55 -3.91 13.56 10.10
CA PRO A 55 -3.50 12.14 10.09
C PRO A 55 -4.22 11.28 9.04
N GLN A 56 -5.23 11.85 8.35
CA GLN A 56 -6.10 11.13 7.41
C GLN A 56 -5.34 10.57 6.20
N PHE A 57 -4.28 11.25 5.73
CA PHE A 57 -3.47 10.79 4.59
C PHE A 57 -2.58 9.58 4.93
N GLY A 58 -2.30 9.33 6.22
CA GLY A 58 -1.43 8.23 6.65
C GLY A 58 -2.14 6.86 6.73
N SER A 59 -3.47 6.84 6.81
CA SER A 59 -4.22 5.59 7.07
C SER A 59 -4.16 4.61 5.90
N LEU A 60 -4.36 5.10 4.67
CA LEU A 60 -4.29 4.29 3.45
C LEU A 60 -2.86 3.77 3.20
N GLN A 61 -1.86 4.59 3.53
CA GLN A 61 -0.45 4.22 3.39
C GLN A 61 -0.04 3.15 4.40
N THR A 62 -0.55 3.23 5.63
CA THR A 62 -0.35 2.22 6.68
C THR A 62 -1.02 0.90 6.31
N GLY A 63 -2.27 0.95 5.84
CA GLY A 63 -2.98 -0.23 5.34
C GLY A 63 -2.30 -0.90 4.15
N GLY A 64 -1.76 -0.10 3.22
CA GLY A 64 -0.98 -0.59 2.09
C GLY A 64 0.27 -1.35 2.53
N TRP A 65 0.99 -0.85 3.54
CA TRP A 65 2.19 -1.53 4.04
C TRP A 65 1.88 -2.86 4.72
N ILE A 66 0.82 -2.92 5.51
CA ILE A 66 0.33 -4.17 6.13
C ILE A 66 -0.04 -5.19 5.05
N SER A 67 -0.75 -4.77 4.00
CA SER A 67 -1.12 -5.63 2.87
C SER A 67 0.11 -6.22 2.15
N VAL A 68 1.16 -5.41 1.93
CA VAL A 68 2.40 -5.88 1.32
C VAL A 68 3.08 -6.93 2.19
N ILE A 69 3.18 -6.70 3.50
CA ILE A 69 3.81 -7.65 4.43
C ILE A 69 3.07 -8.99 4.42
N ILE A 70 1.73 -8.96 4.50
CA ILE A 70 0.90 -10.17 4.46
C ILE A 70 1.08 -10.90 3.12
N GLY A 71 1.04 -10.18 2.00
CA GLY A 71 1.24 -10.76 0.67
C GLY A 71 2.62 -11.42 0.52
N LEU A 72 3.66 -10.81 1.08
CA LEU A 72 5.02 -11.35 1.07
C LEU A 72 5.13 -12.65 1.88
N ILE A 73 4.51 -12.69 3.07
CA ILE A 73 4.47 -13.90 3.91
C ILE A 73 3.78 -15.05 3.15
N ILE A 74 2.66 -14.78 2.48
CA ILE A 74 1.93 -15.78 1.69
C ILE A 74 2.79 -16.29 0.51
N LEU A 75 3.51 -15.40 -0.18
CA LEU A 75 4.43 -15.80 -1.25
C LEU A 75 5.57 -16.69 -0.74
N ILE A 76 6.18 -16.33 0.38
CA ILE A 76 7.24 -17.13 1.01
C ILE A 76 6.71 -18.52 1.39
N ALA A 77 5.52 -18.60 1.99
CA ALA A 77 4.88 -19.86 2.31
C ALA A 77 4.63 -20.72 1.06
N GLY A 78 4.15 -20.12 -0.04
CA GLY A 78 3.98 -20.81 -1.33
C GLY A 78 5.30 -21.33 -1.91
N ILE A 79 6.39 -20.57 -1.81
CA ILE A 79 7.73 -20.99 -2.27
C ILE A 79 8.24 -22.16 -1.43
N ILE A 80 8.10 -22.09 -0.10
CA ILE A 80 8.50 -23.18 0.80
C ILE A 80 7.70 -24.44 0.48
N PHE A 81 6.39 -24.31 0.30
CA PHE A 81 5.52 -25.44 -0.05
C PHE A 81 5.96 -26.12 -1.34
N LYS A 82 6.36 -25.34 -2.37
CA LYS A 82 6.88 -25.85 -3.65
C LYS A 82 8.25 -26.53 -3.53
N ILE A 83 9.09 -26.14 -2.57
CA ILE A 83 10.44 -26.69 -2.39
C ILE A 83 10.39 -27.97 -1.55
N VAL A 84 9.52 -28.02 -0.55
CA VAL A 84 9.42 -29.13 0.42
C VAL A 84 8.62 -30.32 -0.14
N LEU A 85 7.65 -30.06 -1.04
CA LEU A 85 6.75 -31.05 -1.63
C LEU A 85 7.12 -31.35 -3.09
#